data_AF-A0A9X4PLZ0-F1
#
_entry.id   AF-A0A9X4PLZ0-F1
#
_cell.length_a   1.000
_cell.length_b   1.000
_cell.length_c   1.000
_cell.angle_alpha   90.00
_cell.angle_beta   90.00
_cell.angle_gamma   90.00
#
_symmetry.space_group_name_H-M   'P 1'
#
loop_
_entity.id
_entity.type
_entity.pdbx_description
1 polymer ?
#
loop_
_entity_poly.entity_id
_entity_poly.type
_entity_poly.pdbx_seq_one_letter_code
_entity_poly.pdbx_strand_id
1 'polypeptide(L)'
;MRSENGKFLEESRIEFIWDGSHLLQEKHHKTDRTYQYIYSHPASYEPLAQIENDGEKQTIYYLHCDQIGIPRELTDEQGKLCWYGDYQGWGSVKNEYALIPHIHQPFRLQNQYYDQETGLHYNFYRYYDPHMGRFTQRDPIKLLGGNNLYRFEGTIQNVFDPLGLMPLLLVGYGVAIMAMGIIGAQIIAMGTSISTTRRQEKEEDSIMLEEIVVSEKAIELSEAHHSGTNLGGNCTPGELDDLQRNKNYYCNKKRNCNEQGLTIDQINYRMLLNQQCAMTRDKINKKCFAGGDLKHQEEAERAWTTYAYCQEKAKKIFN
;
A
#
# COMPACT_ATOMS: atom_id res chain seq x y z
N MET A 1 6.18 15.45 -23.54
CA MET A 1 7.18 15.97 -24.53
C MET A 1 7.00 17.46 -24.86
N ARG A 2 8.12 18.21 -25.01
CA ARG A 2 8.13 19.59 -25.57
C ARG A 2 8.39 19.51 -27.07
N SER A 3 7.62 20.24 -27.87
CA SER A 3 7.97 20.55 -29.27
C SER A 3 9.29 21.33 -29.32
N GLU A 4 10.00 21.31 -30.45
CA GLU A 4 11.17 22.18 -30.74
C GLU A 4 10.92 23.67 -30.43
N ASN A 5 9.66 24.09 -30.38
CA ASN A 5 9.24 25.46 -30.07
C ASN A 5 8.87 25.68 -28.58
N GLY A 6 9.16 24.73 -27.69
CA GLY A 6 8.92 24.84 -26.24
C GLY A 6 7.45 24.78 -25.81
N LYS A 7 6.50 24.65 -26.75
CA LYS A 7 5.09 24.37 -26.45
C LYS A 7 4.93 22.91 -26.01
N PHE A 8 4.19 22.68 -24.94
CA PHE A 8 3.70 21.35 -24.59
C PHE A 8 2.86 20.84 -25.77
N LEU A 9 3.09 19.59 -26.17
CA LEU A 9 2.16 18.89 -27.06
C LEU A 9 0.93 18.56 -26.20
N GLU A 10 0.00 19.50 -26.11
CA GLU A 10 -1.24 19.38 -25.34
C GLU A 10 -2.04 18.13 -25.77
N GLU A 11 -1.88 17.74 -27.03
CA GLU A 11 -2.45 16.54 -27.66
C GLU A 11 -1.84 15.21 -27.22
N SER A 12 -0.82 15.16 -26.36
CA SER A 12 -0.25 13.89 -25.84
C SER A 12 -0.22 13.83 -24.32
N ARG A 13 -1.07 14.61 -23.65
CA ARG A 13 -1.16 14.66 -22.19
C ARG A 13 -1.92 13.44 -21.65
N ILE A 14 -1.36 12.83 -20.62
CA ILE A 14 -2.05 11.87 -19.74
C ILE A 14 -2.22 12.54 -18.37
N GLU A 15 -3.44 12.57 -17.85
CA GLU A 15 -3.73 13.00 -16.48
C GLU A 15 -3.94 11.77 -15.59
N PHE A 16 -3.26 11.74 -14.45
CA PHE A 16 -3.34 10.65 -13.48
C PHE A 16 -4.08 11.12 -12.22
N ILE A 17 -5.05 10.33 -11.75
CA ILE A 17 -5.82 10.57 -10.54
C ILE A 17 -5.44 9.49 -9.53
N TRP A 18 -5.10 9.93 -8.32
CA TRP A 18 -4.58 9.08 -7.26
C TRP A 18 -5.44 9.18 -6.00
N ASP A 19 -5.53 8.10 -5.25
CA ASP A 19 -5.99 8.08 -3.87
C ASP A 19 -4.86 7.55 -2.98
N GLY A 20 -4.28 8.46 -2.18
CA GLY A 20 -3.03 8.21 -1.48
C GLY A 20 -1.92 7.78 -2.44
N SER A 21 -1.57 6.49 -2.39
CA SER A 21 -0.54 5.86 -3.23
C SER A 21 -1.08 5.02 -4.38
N HIS A 22 -2.39 4.87 -4.49
CA HIS A 22 -3.04 4.04 -5.52
C HIS A 22 -3.41 4.88 -6.73
N LEU A 23 -3.09 4.38 -7.92
CA LEU A 23 -3.51 4.99 -9.18
C LEU A 23 -4.96 4.60 -9.44
N LEU A 24 -5.89 5.54 -9.34
CA LEU A 24 -7.30 5.27 -9.54
C LEU A 24 -7.73 5.44 -11.00
N GLN A 25 -7.17 6.42 -11.70
CA GLN A 25 -7.59 6.68 -13.08
C GLN A 25 -6.51 7.35 -13.92
N GLU A 26 -6.49 7.01 -15.20
CA GLU A 26 -5.84 7.74 -16.27
C GLU A 26 -6.85 8.40 -17.20
N LYS A 27 -6.52 9.59 -17.69
CA LYS A 27 -7.24 10.26 -18.77
C LYS A 27 -6.28 10.62 -19.89
N HIS A 28 -6.49 10.01 -21.05
CA HIS A 28 -5.68 10.18 -22.25
C HIS A 28 -6.34 11.23 -23.13
N HIS A 29 -5.87 12.48 -23.05
CA HIS A 29 -6.51 13.61 -23.74
C HIS A 29 -6.47 13.50 -25.28
N LYS A 30 -5.52 12.72 -25.83
CA LYS A 30 -5.40 12.51 -27.27
C LYS A 30 -6.57 11.71 -27.85
N THR A 31 -6.99 10.69 -27.12
CA THR A 31 -7.95 9.67 -27.58
C THR A 31 -9.31 9.82 -26.89
N ASP A 32 -9.41 10.74 -25.94
CA ASP A 32 -10.52 10.89 -24.99
C ASP A 32 -10.84 9.58 -24.23
N ARG A 33 -9.84 8.69 -24.11
CA ARG A 33 -9.96 7.43 -23.38
C ARG A 33 -9.69 7.66 -21.89
N THR A 34 -10.46 6.98 -21.06
CA THR A 34 -10.19 6.92 -19.61
C THR A 34 -10.07 5.48 -19.15
N TYR A 35 -9.16 5.25 -18.22
CA TYR A 35 -8.91 3.94 -17.61
C TYR A 35 -9.05 4.08 -16.12
N GLN A 36 -10.04 3.42 -15.53
CA GLN A 36 -10.22 3.39 -14.07
C GLN A 36 -9.77 2.04 -13.52
N TYR A 37 -9.15 2.05 -12.35
CA TYR A 37 -8.53 0.88 -11.75
C TYR A 37 -9.19 0.48 -10.45
N ILE A 38 -9.48 -0.81 -10.34
CA ILE A 38 -10.01 -1.45 -9.14
C ILE A 38 -8.93 -2.40 -8.62
N TYR A 39 -8.65 -2.32 -7.33
CA TYR A 39 -7.68 -3.17 -6.64
C TYR A 39 -8.37 -4.30 -5.87
N SER A 40 -7.67 -5.42 -5.66
CA SER A 40 -8.24 -6.60 -4.98
C SER A 40 -8.64 -6.32 -3.53
N HIS A 41 -7.99 -5.37 -2.87
CA HIS A 41 -8.28 -4.93 -1.52
C HIS A 41 -7.79 -3.47 -1.33
N PRO A 42 -8.42 -2.63 -0.48
CA PRO A 42 -7.97 -1.25 -0.24
C PRO A 42 -6.51 -1.12 0.23
N ALA A 43 -5.99 -2.15 0.88
CA ALA A 43 -4.60 -2.20 1.35
C ALA A 43 -3.64 -2.97 0.40
N SER A 44 -4.12 -3.42 -0.75
CA SER A 44 -3.35 -4.15 -1.75
C SER A 44 -3.06 -3.25 -2.95
N TYR A 45 -1.92 -3.45 -3.60
CA TYR A 45 -1.58 -2.81 -4.86
C TYR A 45 -1.72 -3.76 -6.06
N GLU A 46 -2.26 -4.95 -5.81
CA GLU A 46 -2.62 -5.91 -6.86
C GLU A 46 -3.88 -5.42 -7.59
N PRO A 47 -3.77 -5.10 -8.89
CA PRO A 47 -4.92 -4.66 -9.67
C PRO A 47 -5.84 -5.85 -9.95
N LEU A 48 -7.14 -5.62 -9.82
CA LEU A 48 -8.20 -6.61 -10.05
C LEU A 48 -8.90 -6.38 -11.39
N ALA A 49 -9.29 -5.13 -11.66
CA ALA A 49 -9.99 -4.79 -12.89
C ALA A 49 -9.60 -3.41 -13.40
N GLN A 50 -9.68 -3.25 -14.72
CA GLN A 50 -9.55 -2.01 -15.45
C GLN A 50 -10.85 -1.74 -16.19
N ILE A 51 -11.43 -0.57 -15.96
CA ILE A 51 -12.60 -0.11 -16.69
C ILE A 51 -12.13 0.91 -17.72
N GLU A 52 -12.14 0.53 -18.99
CA GLU A 52 -11.89 1.43 -20.10
C GLU A 52 -13.19 2.10 -20.52
N ASN A 53 -13.13 3.40 -20.76
CA ASN A 53 -14.18 4.15 -21.45
C ASN A 53 -13.54 4.91 -22.62
N ASP A 54 -14.00 4.64 -23.84
CA ASP A 54 -13.47 5.25 -25.06
C ASP A 54 -14.33 6.38 -25.63
N GLY A 55 -15.25 6.91 -24.83
CA GLY A 55 -16.19 7.96 -25.20
C GLY A 55 -17.50 7.43 -25.76
N GLU A 56 -17.51 6.22 -26.34
CA GLU A 56 -18.71 5.57 -26.89
C GLU A 56 -19.18 4.43 -26.01
N LYS A 57 -18.24 3.62 -25.51
CA LYS A 57 -18.54 2.42 -24.73
C LYS A 57 -17.63 2.32 -23.51
N GLN A 58 -18.21 1.79 -22.43
CA GLN A 58 -17.47 1.29 -21.28
C GLN A 58 -17.24 -0.22 -21.44
N THR A 59 -15.99 -0.66 -21.24
CA THR A 59 -15.59 -2.07 -21.30
C THR A 59 -14.77 -2.41 -20.06
N ILE A 60 -15.11 -3.53 -19.42
CA ILE A 60 -14.40 -4.00 -18.23
C ILE A 60 -13.40 -5.09 -18.63
N TYR A 61 -12.18 -4.94 -18.15
CA TYR A 61 -11.12 -5.93 -18.28
C TYR A 61 -10.69 -6.43 -16.90
N TYR A 62 -10.48 -7.73 -16.77
CA TYR A 62 -10.06 -8.38 -15.53
C TYR A 62 -8.58 -8.72 -15.61
N LEU A 63 -7.80 -8.27 -14.62
CA LEU A 63 -6.38 -8.54 -14.52
C LEU A 63 -6.19 -9.85 -13.74
N HIS A 64 -5.43 -10.77 -14.33
CA HIS A 64 -5.04 -12.01 -13.67
C HIS A 64 -3.58 -11.92 -13.29
N CYS A 65 -3.31 -11.82 -12.00
CA CYS A 65 -1.97 -11.64 -11.46
C CYS A 65 -1.36 -12.98 -11.00
N ASP A 66 -0.02 -13.06 -10.98
CA ASP A 66 0.68 -14.19 -10.35
C ASP A 66 0.80 -14.01 -8.82
N GLN A 67 1.51 -14.93 -8.15
CA GLN A 67 1.63 -14.95 -6.69
C GLN A 67 2.29 -13.70 -6.06
N ILE A 68 3.00 -12.88 -6.84
CA ILE A 68 3.58 -11.61 -6.37
C ILE A 68 2.79 -10.40 -6.85
N GLY A 69 1.62 -10.62 -7.48
CA GLY A 69 0.73 -9.58 -7.97
C GLY A 69 1.18 -8.94 -9.29
N ILE A 70 2.02 -9.60 -10.10
CA ILE A 70 2.34 -9.11 -11.45
C ILE A 70 1.22 -9.52 -12.42
N PRO A 71 0.64 -8.61 -13.21
CA PRO A 71 -0.39 -8.99 -14.18
C PRO A 71 0.20 -9.86 -15.29
N ARG A 72 -0.32 -11.08 -15.44
CA ARG A 72 0.07 -12.04 -16.49
C ARG A 72 -0.88 -12.02 -17.67
N GLU A 73 -2.17 -11.86 -17.39
CA GLU A 73 -3.23 -11.90 -18.39
C GLU A 73 -4.26 -10.80 -18.13
N LEU A 74 -4.92 -10.39 -19.21
CA LEU A 74 -6.07 -9.51 -19.19
C LEU A 74 -7.20 -10.16 -20.00
N THR A 75 -8.39 -10.28 -19.42
CA THR A 75 -9.57 -10.83 -20.14
C THR A 75 -10.71 -9.84 -20.17
N ASP A 76 -11.55 -9.90 -21.20
CA ASP A 76 -12.82 -9.18 -21.23
C ASP A 76 -13.90 -9.83 -20.35
N GLU A 77 -15.10 -9.25 -20.35
CA GLU A 77 -16.30 -9.71 -19.63
C GLU A 77 -16.77 -11.11 -20.04
N GLN A 78 -16.36 -11.60 -21.20
CA GLN A 78 -16.68 -12.95 -21.68
C GLN A 78 -15.57 -13.96 -21.36
N GLY A 79 -14.51 -13.53 -20.65
CA GLY A 79 -13.34 -14.36 -20.33
C GLY A 79 -12.41 -14.58 -21.52
N LYS A 80 -12.55 -13.82 -22.61
CA LYS A 80 -11.64 -13.91 -23.75
C LYS A 80 -10.35 -13.18 -23.42
N LEU A 81 -9.22 -13.81 -23.74
CA LEU A 81 -7.90 -13.23 -23.55
C LEU A 81 -7.69 -12.03 -24.49
N CYS A 82 -7.35 -10.88 -23.90
CA CYS A 82 -7.14 -9.60 -24.58
C CYS A 82 -5.67 -9.17 -24.57
N TRP A 83 -4.92 -9.52 -23.53
CA TRP A 83 -3.50 -9.22 -23.38
C TRP A 83 -2.80 -10.30 -22.56
N TYR A 84 -1.53 -10.55 -22.86
CA TYR A 84 -0.66 -11.47 -22.11
C TYR A 84 0.78 -10.93 -22.01
N GLY A 85 1.39 -11.10 -20.83
CA GLY A 85 2.75 -10.66 -20.53
C GLY A 85 3.62 -11.76 -19.94
N ASP A 86 4.78 -12.01 -20.56
CA ASP A 86 5.86 -12.83 -20.03
C ASP A 86 6.97 -11.93 -19.47
N TYR A 87 7.51 -12.25 -18.30
CA TYR A 87 8.39 -11.37 -17.54
C TYR A 87 9.68 -12.07 -17.15
N GLN A 88 10.77 -11.30 -17.12
CA GLN A 88 12.04 -11.74 -16.56
C GLN A 88 12.06 -11.61 -15.03
N GLY A 89 13.09 -12.16 -14.40
CA GLY A 89 13.22 -12.18 -12.94
C GLY A 89 13.19 -10.81 -12.26
N TRP A 90 13.55 -9.73 -12.97
CA TRP A 90 13.54 -8.35 -12.47
C TRP A 90 12.29 -7.54 -12.85
N GLY A 91 11.25 -8.20 -13.38
CA GLY A 91 10.00 -7.55 -13.75
C GLY A 91 10.01 -6.84 -15.11
N SER A 92 11.09 -6.96 -15.90
CA SER A 92 11.08 -6.52 -17.30
C SER A 92 10.19 -7.44 -18.13
N VAL A 93 9.38 -6.85 -19.01
CA VAL A 93 8.55 -7.61 -19.95
C VAL A 93 9.47 -8.21 -21.01
N LYS A 94 9.52 -9.55 -21.08
CA LYS A 94 10.26 -10.29 -22.08
C LYS A 94 9.48 -10.38 -23.39
N ASN A 95 8.19 -10.71 -23.28
CA ASN A 95 7.27 -10.77 -24.41
C ASN A 95 5.94 -10.16 -23.97
N GLU A 96 5.35 -9.34 -24.84
CA GLU A 96 4.05 -8.72 -24.64
C GLU A 96 3.17 -9.00 -25.85
N TYR A 97 1.95 -9.46 -25.62
CA TYR A 97 1.02 -9.86 -26.66
C TYR A 97 -0.30 -9.12 -26.48
N ALA A 98 -0.51 -8.08 -27.29
CA ALA A 98 -1.81 -7.44 -27.46
C ALA A 98 -2.66 -8.26 -28.45
N LEU A 99 -3.71 -8.93 -27.96
CA LEU A 99 -4.58 -9.78 -28.79
C LEU A 99 -5.78 -9.03 -29.35
N ILE A 100 -6.03 -7.81 -28.88
CA ILE A 100 -6.99 -6.87 -29.43
C ILE A 100 -6.33 -5.51 -29.71
N PRO A 101 -6.82 -4.74 -30.69
CA PRO A 101 -6.28 -3.41 -30.98
C PRO A 101 -6.42 -2.48 -29.77
N HIS A 102 -5.41 -1.63 -29.58
CA HIS A 102 -5.44 -0.54 -28.59
C HIS A 102 -5.60 -0.97 -27.13
N ILE A 103 -5.32 -2.22 -26.79
CA ILE A 103 -5.33 -2.66 -25.39
C ILE A 103 -4.25 -1.91 -24.59
N HIS A 104 -4.67 -1.35 -23.46
CA HIS A 104 -3.78 -0.63 -22.54
C HIS A 104 -3.63 -1.46 -21.27
N GLN A 105 -2.39 -1.84 -20.96
CA GLN A 105 -2.03 -2.53 -19.72
C GLN A 105 -0.67 -1.96 -19.26
N PRO A 106 -0.67 -1.01 -18.30
CA PRO A 106 0.55 -0.35 -17.88
C PRO A 106 1.16 -0.94 -16.61
N PHE A 107 0.42 -1.76 -15.85
CA PHE A 107 0.90 -2.28 -14.58
C PHE A 107 2.03 -3.29 -14.75
N ARG A 108 3.00 -3.24 -13.85
CA ARG A 108 4.16 -4.15 -13.82
C ARG A 108 4.14 -4.88 -12.49
N LEU A 109 5.25 -4.85 -11.73
CA LEU A 109 5.19 -5.29 -10.33
C LEU A 109 4.16 -4.44 -9.56
N GLN A 110 3.67 -4.93 -8.43
CA GLN A 110 2.67 -4.20 -7.65
C GLN A 110 3.10 -2.74 -7.40
N ASN A 111 2.14 -1.82 -7.56
CA ASN A 111 2.33 -0.36 -7.56
C ASN A 111 3.31 0.23 -8.59
N GLN A 112 3.79 -0.56 -9.55
CA GLN A 112 4.59 -0.06 -10.66
C GLN A 112 3.75 0.23 -11.89
N TYR A 113 3.96 1.41 -12.44
CA TYR A 113 3.37 1.88 -13.69
C TYR A 113 4.44 1.99 -14.78
N TYR A 114 4.21 1.39 -15.93
CA TYR A 114 5.13 1.49 -17.06
C TYR A 114 5.03 2.86 -17.74
N ASP A 115 6.08 3.66 -17.59
CA ASP A 115 6.23 4.92 -18.29
C ASP A 115 6.86 4.67 -19.66
N GLN A 116 6.02 4.71 -20.70
CA GLN A 116 6.45 4.49 -22.07
C GLN A 116 7.42 5.57 -22.58
N GLU A 117 7.36 6.81 -22.06
CA GLU A 117 8.25 7.89 -22.52
C GLU A 117 9.71 7.60 -22.13
N THR A 118 9.93 6.98 -20.98
CA THR A 118 11.27 6.68 -20.45
C THR A 118 11.66 5.21 -20.56
N GLY A 119 10.69 4.32 -20.75
CA GLY A 119 10.88 2.86 -20.64
C GLY A 119 11.14 2.39 -19.20
N LEU A 120 10.89 3.23 -18.20
CA LEU A 120 11.12 2.93 -16.78
C LEU A 120 9.79 2.64 -16.10
N HIS A 121 9.86 2.04 -14.91
CA HIS A 121 8.68 1.78 -14.10
C HIS A 121 8.57 2.85 -13.03
N TYR A 122 7.55 3.70 -13.10
CA TYR A 122 7.22 4.61 -12.02
C TYR A 122 6.74 3.81 -10.81
N ASN A 123 7.45 3.93 -9.70
CA ASN A 123 7.15 3.26 -8.43
C ASN A 123 7.02 4.31 -7.32
N PHE A 124 5.95 5.09 -7.43
CA PHE A 124 5.53 6.17 -6.53
C PHE A 124 6.62 7.21 -6.19
N TYR A 125 7.55 6.92 -5.28
CA TYR A 125 8.64 7.84 -4.94
C TYR A 125 9.85 7.78 -5.88
N ARG A 126 10.00 6.72 -6.67
CA ARG A 126 11.19 6.48 -7.51
C ARG A 126 10.85 5.81 -8.84
N TYR A 127 11.72 5.99 -9.82
CA TYR A 127 11.70 5.21 -11.07
C TYR A 127 12.63 4.01 -10.97
N TYR A 128 12.07 2.85 -11.26
CA TYR A 128 12.74 1.56 -11.30
C TYR A 128 13.15 1.20 -12.74
N ASP A 129 14.40 0.76 -12.89
CA ASP A 129 14.92 0.19 -14.14
C ASP A 129 14.83 -1.34 -14.05
N PRO A 130 13.93 -1.98 -14.81
CA PRO A 130 13.71 -3.41 -14.76
C PRO A 130 14.81 -4.23 -15.46
N HIS A 131 15.63 -3.61 -16.32
CA HIS A 131 16.77 -4.27 -16.94
C HIS A 131 17.96 -4.35 -15.99
N MET A 132 18.15 -3.31 -15.18
CA MET A 132 19.23 -3.24 -14.18
C MET A 132 18.84 -3.81 -12.81
N GLY A 133 17.54 -4.04 -12.58
CA GLY A 133 17.01 -4.53 -11.31
C GLY A 133 17.18 -3.55 -10.15
N ARG A 134 17.08 -2.23 -10.40
CA ARG A 134 17.38 -1.19 -9.40
C ARG A 134 16.64 0.12 -9.63
N PHE A 135 16.59 0.96 -8.61
CA PHE A 135 16.11 2.33 -8.77
C PHE A 135 17.16 3.22 -9.46
N THR A 136 16.67 4.18 -10.22
CA THR A 136 17.50 5.18 -10.90
C THR A 136 17.82 6.38 -10.00
N GLN A 137 16.96 6.67 -9.02
CA GLN A 137 17.19 7.71 -8.01
C GLN A 137 17.63 7.13 -6.66
N ARG A 138 18.39 7.93 -5.91
CA ARG A 138 18.75 7.63 -4.52
C ARG A 138 17.50 7.59 -3.65
N ASP A 139 17.51 6.70 -2.67
CA ASP A 139 16.46 6.58 -1.67
C ASP A 139 16.18 7.92 -0.95
N PRO A 140 14.93 8.46 -1.00
CA PRO A 140 14.54 9.67 -0.30
C PRO A 140 14.73 9.60 1.22
N ILE A 141 14.58 8.41 1.82
CA ILE A 141 14.81 8.19 3.25
C ILE A 141 16.30 7.92 3.58
N LYS A 142 17.19 8.04 2.57
CA LYS A 142 18.64 7.94 2.68
C LYS A 142 19.05 6.62 3.35
N LEU A 143 19.99 6.67 4.29
CA LEU A 143 20.53 5.49 4.97
C LEU A 143 19.51 4.74 5.83
N LEU A 144 18.31 5.29 6.08
CA LEU A 144 17.22 4.55 6.73
C LEU A 144 16.70 3.40 5.83
N GLY A 145 16.83 3.54 4.50
CA GLY A 145 16.55 2.49 3.51
C GLY A 145 17.67 1.42 3.40
N GLY A 146 18.75 1.60 4.18
CA GLY A 146 19.94 0.76 4.17
C GLY A 146 21.11 1.36 3.41
N ASN A 147 22.18 0.56 3.29
CA ASN A 147 23.47 1.05 2.79
C ASN A 147 23.54 1.19 1.26
N ASN A 148 22.63 0.55 0.52
CA ASN A 148 22.54 0.68 -0.93
C ASN A 148 21.30 1.50 -1.31
N LEU A 149 21.51 2.78 -1.60
CA LEU A 149 20.46 3.76 -1.87
C LEU A 149 19.72 3.55 -3.21
N TYR A 150 20.19 2.65 -4.06
CA TYR A 150 19.59 2.34 -5.36
C TYR A 150 18.96 0.96 -5.40
N ARG A 151 19.07 0.18 -4.32
CA ARG A 151 18.60 -1.20 -4.28
C ARG A 151 17.08 -1.26 -4.43
N PHE A 152 16.64 -2.07 -5.38
CA PHE A 152 15.32 -2.70 -5.34
C PHE A 152 15.47 -4.02 -4.56
N GLU A 153 14.50 -4.36 -3.72
CA GLU A 153 14.65 -5.30 -2.61
C GLU A 153 15.24 -6.69 -2.97
N GLY A 154 15.82 -7.36 -1.94
CA GLY A 154 16.44 -8.68 -2.05
C GLY A 154 15.43 -9.74 -2.48
N THR A 155 15.51 -10.14 -3.76
CA THR A 155 14.64 -11.06 -4.49
C THR A 155 13.18 -10.61 -4.54
N ILE A 156 12.72 -10.28 -5.76
CA ILE A 156 11.32 -9.95 -6.09
C ILE A 156 10.30 -10.98 -5.59
N GLN A 157 10.76 -12.22 -5.33
CA GLN A 157 9.94 -13.31 -4.83
C GLN A 157 9.72 -13.31 -3.31
N ASN A 158 10.57 -12.61 -2.53
CA ASN A 158 10.57 -12.75 -1.07
C ASN A 158 10.02 -11.53 -0.34
N VAL A 159 10.10 -10.33 -0.92
CA VAL A 159 9.55 -9.12 -0.32
C VAL A 159 9.19 -8.08 -1.38
N PHE A 160 8.09 -7.36 -1.12
CA PHE A 160 7.44 -6.41 -2.00
C PHE A 160 7.65 -4.96 -1.50
N ASP A 161 8.11 -4.04 -2.38
CA ASP A 161 8.36 -2.62 -2.08
C ASP A 161 7.43 -1.67 -2.89
N PRO A 162 6.14 -1.56 -2.51
CA PRO A 162 5.14 -0.74 -3.23
C PRO A 162 5.48 0.73 -3.28
N LEU A 163 6.08 1.25 -2.22
CA LEU A 163 6.37 2.68 -2.12
C LEU A 163 7.73 3.02 -2.73
N GLY A 164 8.59 2.01 -2.93
CA GLY A 164 9.96 2.26 -3.30
C GLY A 164 10.71 2.95 -2.17
N LEU A 165 10.50 2.55 -0.90
CA LEU A 165 11.10 3.20 0.29
C LEU A 165 11.65 2.21 1.33
N MET A 166 11.90 0.95 0.96
CA MET A 166 12.17 -0.15 1.90
C MET A 166 13.16 0.19 3.04
N PRO A 167 12.72 0.30 4.31
CA PRO A 167 13.58 0.42 5.49
C PRO A 167 14.03 -0.96 5.99
N LEU A 168 15.28 -1.05 6.44
CA LEU A 168 15.99 -2.27 6.88
C LEU A 168 15.31 -3.08 8.02
N LEU A 169 14.20 -2.59 8.59
CA LEU A 169 13.50 -3.18 9.75
C LEU A 169 12.37 -4.17 9.40
N LEU A 170 11.99 -4.31 8.12
CA LEU A 170 10.90 -5.23 7.72
C LEU A 170 11.33 -6.70 7.54
N VAL A 171 12.62 -7.02 7.67
CA VAL A 171 13.12 -8.41 7.59
C VAL A 171 12.57 -9.30 8.72
N GLY A 172 12.11 -8.71 9.83
CA GLY A 172 11.50 -9.46 10.94
C GLY A 172 10.04 -9.91 10.70
N TYR A 173 9.31 -9.28 9.77
CA TYR A 173 7.89 -9.58 9.51
C TYR A 173 7.67 -10.51 8.33
N GLY A 174 8.62 -10.61 7.39
CA GLY A 174 8.54 -11.54 6.24
C GLY A 174 8.52 -13.02 6.65
N VAL A 175 9.02 -13.36 7.85
CA VAL A 175 8.94 -14.72 8.39
C VAL A 175 7.51 -15.06 8.88
N ALA A 176 6.70 -14.06 9.23
CA ALA A 176 5.34 -14.27 9.73
C ALA A 176 4.31 -14.54 8.61
N ILE A 177 4.52 -14.02 7.40
CA ILE A 177 3.60 -14.23 6.27
C ILE A 177 3.80 -15.62 5.65
N MET A 178 5.05 -16.13 5.61
CA MET A 178 5.33 -17.53 5.21
C MET A 178 4.77 -18.56 6.20
N ALA A 179 4.53 -18.18 7.47
CA ALA A 179 3.96 -19.06 8.49
C ALA A 179 2.43 -19.23 8.40
N MET A 180 1.72 -18.39 7.63
CA MET A 180 0.27 -18.52 7.41
C MET A 180 -0.11 -19.31 6.13
N GLY A 181 0.89 -19.86 5.41
CA GLY A 181 0.69 -20.80 4.30
C GLY A 181 0.64 -22.29 4.70
N ILE A 182 0.57 -22.61 6.00
CA ILE A 182 0.51 -23.99 6.53
C ILE A 182 -0.69 -24.16 7.47
N ILE A 183 -1.88 -23.77 7.02
CA ILE A 183 -3.16 -24.28 7.56
C ILE A 183 -4.05 -24.65 6.37
N GLY A 184 -3.64 -25.68 5.63
CA GLY A 184 -4.38 -26.23 4.50
C GLY A 184 -4.04 -27.70 4.21
N ALA A 185 -3.34 -28.39 5.11
CA ALA A 185 -2.86 -29.77 4.88
C ALA A 185 -2.88 -30.64 6.16
N GLN A 186 -3.93 -30.54 6.98
CA GLN A 186 -4.13 -31.39 8.16
C GLN A 186 -5.62 -31.79 8.32
N ILE A 187 -6.26 -32.37 7.30
CA ILE A 187 -7.44 -33.26 7.49
C ILE A 187 -7.41 -34.38 6.43
N ILE A 188 -6.45 -35.30 6.48
CA ILE A 188 -6.62 -36.68 5.96
C ILE A 188 -5.79 -37.61 6.84
N ALA A 189 -6.22 -37.84 8.09
CA ALA A 189 -5.75 -38.95 8.90
C ALA A 189 -6.66 -39.17 10.11
N MET A 190 -7.94 -39.47 9.90
CA MET A 190 -8.77 -40.24 10.84
C MET A 190 -10.06 -40.63 10.15
N GLY A 191 -10.16 -41.90 9.78
CA GLY A 191 -11.33 -42.44 9.10
C GLY A 191 -11.12 -43.85 8.55
N THR A 192 -10.48 -44.74 9.31
CA THR A 192 -10.57 -46.17 9.03
C THR A 192 -11.80 -46.74 9.74
N SER A 193 -12.70 -47.28 8.91
CA SER A 193 -13.69 -48.31 9.21
C SER A 193 -15.00 -47.85 9.85
N ILE A 194 -16.08 -47.80 9.06
CA ILE A 194 -17.06 -48.89 8.98
C ILE A 194 -17.94 -48.69 7.72
N SER A 195 -18.09 -49.81 7.03
CA SER A 195 -18.85 -50.11 5.82
C SER A 195 -20.33 -49.71 5.83
N THR A 196 -20.90 -49.32 4.68
CA THR A 196 -21.77 -50.17 3.84
C THR A 196 -22.62 -49.35 2.84
N THR A 197 -22.77 -49.94 1.65
CA THR A 197 -23.87 -49.82 0.67
C THR A 197 -23.87 -48.71 -0.38
N ARG A 198 -24.09 -49.19 -1.61
CA ARG A 198 -24.13 -48.60 -2.94
C ARG A 198 -25.59 -48.42 -3.37
N ARG A 199 -26.01 -47.26 -3.92
CA ARG A 199 -26.89 -47.09 -5.11
C ARG A 199 -27.42 -45.65 -5.25
N GLN A 200 -27.42 -45.17 -6.52
CA GLN A 200 -28.41 -44.35 -7.25
C GLN A 200 -29.01 -43.10 -6.58
N GLU A 201 -29.36 -41.99 -7.21
CA GLU A 201 -29.33 -41.37 -8.55
C GLU A 201 -29.82 -39.91 -8.32
N LYS A 202 -29.43 -38.96 -9.17
CA LYS A 202 -30.06 -37.65 -9.49
C LYS A 202 -31.05 -37.00 -8.50
N GLU A 203 -30.77 -35.75 -8.13
CA GLU A 203 -31.80 -34.70 -8.01
C GLU A 203 -31.19 -33.29 -8.22
N GLU A 204 -31.87 -32.48 -9.04
CA GLU A 204 -31.60 -31.05 -9.24
C GLU A 204 -32.03 -30.29 -8.00
N ASP A 205 -31.22 -29.35 -7.48
CA ASP A 205 -31.70 -28.42 -6.46
C ASP A 205 -31.17 -26.99 -6.67
N SER A 206 -32.14 -26.08 -6.70
CA SER A 206 -32.08 -24.64 -6.73
C SER A 206 -31.29 -24.05 -5.56
N ILE A 207 -30.36 -23.13 -5.82
CA ILE A 207 -29.73 -22.33 -4.77
C ILE A 207 -30.66 -21.16 -4.42
N MET A 208 -31.25 -21.26 -3.23
CA MET A 208 -31.93 -20.17 -2.52
C MET A 208 -30.90 -19.12 -2.11
N LEU A 209 -31.19 -17.83 -2.37
CA LEU A 209 -30.44 -16.69 -1.84
C LEU A 209 -30.60 -16.66 -0.31
N GLU A 210 -29.59 -17.14 0.42
CA GLU A 210 -29.45 -16.84 1.84
C GLU A 210 -29.07 -15.36 2.01
N GLU A 211 -29.82 -14.65 2.85
CA GLU A 211 -29.52 -13.27 3.24
C GLU A 211 -28.11 -13.20 3.84
N ILE A 212 -27.29 -12.27 3.32
CA ILE A 212 -25.96 -11.98 3.87
C ILE A 212 -26.15 -11.40 5.27
N VAL A 213 -25.95 -12.23 6.30
CA VAL A 213 -25.91 -11.77 7.69
C VAL A 213 -24.60 -11.02 7.90
N VAL A 214 -24.63 -9.70 7.72
CA VAL A 214 -23.50 -8.80 8.01
C VAL A 214 -23.27 -8.80 9.52
N SER A 215 -22.04 -9.10 9.97
CA SER A 215 -21.74 -9.15 11.41
C SER A 215 -22.00 -7.79 12.06
N GLU A 216 -22.53 -7.77 13.29
CA GLU A 216 -22.74 -6.53 14.06
C GLU A 216 -21.47 -5.66 14.12
N LYS A 217 -20.31 -6.30 14.16
CA LYS A 217 -19.00 -5.62 14.16
C LYS A 217 -18.73 -4.88 12.85
N ALA A 218 -19.18 -5.40 11.71
CA ALA A 218 -19.05 -4.73 10.42
C ALA A 218 -20.02 -3.54 10.30
N ILE A 219 -21.20 -3.63 10.93
CA ILE A 219 -22.16 -2.52 11.03
C ILE A 219 -21.59 -1.41 11.91
N GLU A 220 -21.05 -1.76 13.08
CA GLU A 220 -20.43 -0.82 14.02
C GLU A 220 -19.21 -0.10 13.41
N LEU A 221 -18.39 -0.82 12.63
CA LEU A 221 -17.31 -0.24 11.83
C LEU A 221 -17.84 0.72 10.75
N SER A 222 -18.91 0.36 10.03
CA SER A 222 -19.54 1.19 9.01
C SER A 222 -20.14 2.48 9.59
N GLU A 223 -20.81 2.40 10.74
CA GLU A 223 -21.37 3.57 11.46
C GLU A 223 -20.26 4.48 12.01
N ALA A 224 -19.14 3.90 12.48
CA ALA A 224 -17.96 4.68 12.89
C ALA A 224 -17.34 5.46 11.72
N HIS A 225 -17.35 4.91 10.49
CA HIS A 225 -16.96 5.62 9.28
C HIS A 225 -17.94 6.74 8.91
N HIS A 226 -19.25 6.57 9.15
CA HIS A 226 -20.26 7.59 8.84
C HIS A 226 -20.23 8.79 9.79
N SER A 227 -19.78 8.61 11.04
CA SER A 227 -19.72 9.68 12.06
C SER A 227 -18.54 10.65 11.91
N GLY A 228 -17.60 10.41 10.98
CA GLY A 228 -16.42 11.25 10.77
C GLY A 228 -15.36 11.14 11.88
N THR A 229 -15.45 10.14 12.76
CA THR A 229 -14.45 9.91 13.83
C THR A 229 -13.31 8.98 13.43
N ASN A 230 -13.35 8.39 12.23
CA ASN A 230 -12.32 7.49 11.74
C ASN A 230 -12.05 7.74 10.25
N LEU A 231 -11.01 8.51 9.93
CA LEU A 231 -10.60 8.88 8.56
C LEU A 231 -9.94 7.72 7.78
N GLY A 232 -10.40 6.48 7.97
CA GLY A 232 -10.00 5.34 7.13
C GLY A 232 -8.82 4.49 7.63
N GLY A 233 -8.41 4.57 8.90
CA GLY A 233 -7.40 3.67 9.46
C GLY A 233 -7.95 2.28 9.83
N ASN A 234 -7.06 1.29 9.95
CA ASN A 234 -7.40 -0.13 10.20
C ASN A 234 -7.34 -0.54 11.68
N CYS A 235 -7.55 0.44 12.57
CA CYS A 235 -7.35 0.29 14.00
C CYS A 235 -8.63 -0.23 14.67
N THR A 236 -8.53 -1.34 15.38
CA THR A 236 -9.67 -1.84 16.18
C THR A 236 -9.94 -0.92 17.38
N PRO A 237 -11.17 -0.88 17.93
CA PRO A 237 -11.47 -0.06 19.11
C PRO A 237 -10.52 -0.32 20.29
N GLY A 238 -10.19 -1.57 20.57
CA GLY A 238 -9.26 -1.92 21.65
C GLY A 238 -7.82 -1.43 21.40
N GLU A 239 -7.34 -1.49 20.16
CA GLU A 239 -6.03 -0.95 19.80
C GLU A 239 -5.99 0.57 19.87
N LEU A 240 -7.07 1.25 19.47
CA LEU A 240 -7.18 2.69 19.62
C LEU A 240 -7.10 3.08 21.10
N ASP A 241 -7.84 2.39 21.97
CA ASP A 241 -7.80 2.61 23.42
C ASP A 241 -6.40 2.41 24.00
N ASP A 242 -5.71 1.33 23.62
CA ASP A 242 -4.33 1.09 24.05
C ASP A 242 -3.37 2.20 23.60
N LEU A 243 -3.48 2.64 22.35
CA LEU A 243 -2.64 3.71 21.83
C LEU A 243 -2.96 5.05 22.49
N GLN A 244 -4.23 5.33 22.76
CA GLN A 244 -4.67 6.53 23.47
C GLN A 244 -4.17 6.51 24.93
N ARG A 245 -4.23 5.36 25.63
CA ARG A 245 -3.64 5.17 26.97
C ARG A 245 -2.13 5.47 26.95
N ASN A 246 -1.41 4.89 25.99
CA ASN A 246 0.03 5.08 25.86
C ASN A 246 0.39 6.55 25.55
N LYS A 247 -0.36 7.19 24.64
CA LYS A 247 -0.23 8.61 24.33
C LYS A 247 -0.44 9.44 25.60
N ASN A 248 -1.51 9.19 26.35
CA ASN A 248 -1.81 9.91 27.59
C ASN A 248 -0.71 9.73 28.64
N TYR A 249 -0.13 8.53 28.75
CA TYR A 249 0.97 8.26 29.68
C TYR A 249 2.19 9.18 29.45
N TYR A 250 2.62 9.35 28.20
CA TYR A 250 3.77 10.20 27.88
C TYR A 250 3.42 11.69 27.79
N CYS A 251 2.28 12.00 27.18
CA CYS A 251 1.97 13.36 26.76
C CYS A 251 1.43 14.26 27.86
N ASN A 252 0.85 13.68 28.90
CA ASN A 252 0.32 14.41 30.06
C ASN A 252 1.39 14.71 31.10
N LYS A 253 2.59 14.12 30.98
CA LYS A 253 3.73 14.42 31.84
C LYS A 253 4.35 15.78 31.47
N LYS A 254 5.10 16.35 32.41
CA LYS A 254 5.79 17.63 32.22
C LYS A 254 6.92 17.50 31.20
N ARG A 255 6.79 18.20 30.07
CA ARG A 255 7.63 18.02 28.88
C ARG A 255 8.43 19.26 28.45
N ASN A 256 8.10 20.44 28.94
CA ASN A 256 8.82 21.67 28.57
C ASN A 256 10.24 21.67 29.15
N CYS A 257 11.21 22.27 28.47
CA CYS A 257 12.56 22.44 29.03
C CYS A 257 12.92 23.91 29.26
N ASN A 258 11.94 24.82 29.28
CA ASN A 258 12.18 26.26 29.43
C ASN A 258 12.56 26.68 30.86
N GLU A 259 12.31 25.84 31.85
CA GLU A 259 12.58 26.12 33.28
C GLU A 259 14.08 26.28 33.57
N GLN A 260 14.41 27.25 34.42
CA GLN A 260 15.78 27.48 34.90
C GLN A 260 16.17 26.43 35.95
N GLY A 261 17.46 26.05 35.99
CA GLY A 261 17.99 25.12 36.99
C GLY A 261 17.69 23.63 36.77
N LEU A 262 17.26 23.23 35.56
CA LEU A 262 17.07 21.81 35.24
C LEU A 262 18.41 21.08 35.16
N THR A 263 18.49 19.90 35.78
CA THR A 263 19.65 19.00 35.62
C THR A 263 19.63 18.33 34.24
N ILE A 264 20.78 17.82 33.81
CA ILE A 264 20.88 17.15 32.52
C ILE A 264 19.97 15.92 32.42
N ASP A 265 19.85 15.14 33.50
CA ASP A 265 18.96 13.98 33.57
C ASP A 265 17.49 14.37 33.47
N GLN A 266 17.10 15.50 34.07
CA GLN A 266 15.76 16.04 33.93
C GLN A 266 15.46 16.47 32.49
N ILE A 267 16.44 17.07 31.81
CA ILE A 267 16.28 17.46 30.39
C ILE A 267 16.18 16.22 29.52
N ASN A 268 17.05 15.22 29.71
CA ASN A 268 17.03 13.96 28.98
C ASN A 268 15.71 13.20 29.18
N TYR A 269 15.18 13.18 30.41
CA TYR A 269 13.88 12.58 30.71
C TYR A 269 12.75 13.31 29.97
N ARG A 270 12.74 14.66 29.97
CA ARG A 270 11.74 15.45 29.23
C ARG A 270 11.88 15.30 27.71
N MET A 271 13.09 15.11 27.19
CA MET A 271 13.33 14.75 25.79
C MET A 271 12.68 13.40 25.46
N LEU A 272 12.94 12.36 26.26
CA LEU A 272 12.33 11.05 26.07
C LEU A 272 10.80 11.14 26.06
N LEU A 273 10.21 11.89 26.99
CA LEU A 273 8.76 12.10 27.04
C LEU A 273 8.22 12.78 25.78
N ASN A 274 8.88 13.82 25.25
CA ASN A 274 8.45 14.46 24.01
C ASN A 274 8.58 13.54 22.80
N GLN A 275 9.67 12.79 22.71
CA GLN A 275 9.89 11.81 21.64
C GLN A 275 8.79 10.75 21.65
N GLN A 276 8.55 10.09 22.78
CA GLN A 276 7.52 9.05 22.90
C GLN A 276 6.12 9.60 22.64
N CYS A 277 5.87 10.83 23.10
CA CYS A 277 4.62 11.51 22.90
C CYS A 277 4.35 11.84 21.42
N ALA A 278 5.37 12.27 20.67
CA ALA A 278 5.28 12.52 19.23
C ALA A 278 5.09 11.21 18.45
N MET A 279 5.93 10.22 18.72
CA MET A 279 5.88 8.90 18.05
C MET A 279 4.55 8.18 18.27
N THR A 280 3.97 8.26 19.48
CA THR A 280 2.68 7.62 19.74
C THR A 280 1.55 8.33 19.01
N ARG A 281 1.60 9.67 18.88
CA ARG A 281 0.64 10.40 18.06
C ARG A 281 0.75 10.07 16.57
N ASP A 282 1.96 10.01 16.04
CA ASP A 282 2.19 9.58 14.64
C ASP A 282 1.67 8.15 14.42
N LYS A 283 1.86 7.26 15.40
CA LYS A 283 1.36 5.89 15.34
C LYS A 283 -0.17 5.84 15.33
N ILE A 284 -0.82 6.62 16.18
CA ILE A 284 -2.28 6.76 16.17
C ILE A 284 -2.75 7.31 14.82
N ASN A 285 -2.15 8.39 14.36
CA ASN A 285 -2.54 9.02 13.09
C ASN A 285 -2.41 8.06 11.91
N LYS A 286 -1.25 7.41 11.76
CA LYS A 286 -1.00 6.48 10.64
C LYS A 286 -1.85 5.23 10.71
N LYS A 287 -1.99 4.62 11.90
CA LYS A 287 -2.70 3.35 12.04
C LYS A 287 -4.21 3.53 12.12
N CYS A 288 -4.68 4.45 12.95
CA CYS A 288 -6.09 4.63 13.23
C CYS A 288 -6.74 5.67 12.31
N PHE A 289 -5.99 6.58 11.70
CA PHE A 289 -6.56 7.62 10.83
C PHE A 289 -5.99 7.62 9.39
N ALA A 290 -5.27 6.55 8.98
CA ALA A 290 -4.58 6.48 7.69
C ALA A 290 -3.65 7.69 7.38
N GLY A 291 -3.22 8.39 8.43
CA GLY A 291 -2.42 9.61 8.32
C GLY A 291 -3.23 10.89 8.17
N GLY A 292 -4.56 10.85 8.03
CA GLY A 292 -5.42 11.99 7.73
C GLY A 292 -5.82 12.89 8.92
N ASP A 293 -5.48 12.53 10.16
CA ASP A 293 -5.83 13.36 11.33
C ASP A 293 -4.82 14.49 11.56
N LEU A 294 -5.16 15.67 11.06
CA LEU A 294 -4.37 16.90 11.17
C LEU A 294 -4.04 17.25 12.63
N LYS A 295 -4.92 16.95 13.58
CA LYS A 295 -4.69 17.27 14.99
C LYS A 295 -3.54 16.45 15.57
N HIS A 296 -3.50 15.14 15.33
CA HIS A 296 -2.38 14.30 15.76
C HIS A 296 -1.08 14.70 15.04
N GLN A 297 -1.13 15.12 13.77
CA GLN A 297 0.05 15.66 13.05
C GLN A 297 0.60 16.92 13.72
N GLU A 298 -0.23 17.94 13.92
CA GLU A 298 0.20 19.21 14.53
C GLU A 298 0.71 19.02 15.96
N GLU A 299 0.04 18.19 16.76
CA GLU A 299 0.45 17.94 18.14
C GLU A 299 1.72 17.08 18.22
N ALA A 300 1.97 16.19 17.25
CA ALA A 300 3.22 15.46 17.12
C ALA A 300 4.37 16.40 16.75
N GLU A 301 4.14 17.32 15.79
CA GLU A 301 5.12 18.33 15.39
C GLU A 301 5.49 19.22 16.58
N ARG A 302 4.51 19.74 17.35
CA ARG A 302 4.78 20.53 18.57
C ARG A 302 5.63 19.78 19.59
N ALA A 303 5.42 18.47 19.74
CA ALA A 303 6.23 17.63 20.62
C ALA A 303 7.66 17.49 20.09
N TRP A 304 7.87 17.32 18.79
CA TRP A 304 9.19 17.33 18.16
C TRP A 304 9.90 18.69 18.27
N THR A 305 9.19 19.81 18.11
CA THR A 305 9.76 21.15 18.32
C THR A 305 10.23 21.31 19.77
N THR A 306 9.44 20.83 20.74
CA THR A 306 9.81 20.86 22.16
C THR A 306 11.03 19.97 22.44
N TYR A 307 11.09 18.79 21.83
CA TYR A 307 12.26 17.90 21.89
C TYR A 307 13.53 18.60 21.37
N ALA A 308 13.47 19.23 20.21
CA ALA A 308 14.60 19.94 19.61
C ALA A 308 15.08 21.08 20.51
N TYR A 309 14.15 21.84 21.10
CA TYR A 309 14.47 22.87 22.09
C TYR A 309 15.19 22.29 23.32
N CYS A 310 14.69 21.18 23.87
CA CYS A 310 15.33 20.49 25.00
C CYS A 310 16.74 20.01 24.64
N GLN A 311 16.93 19.49 23.42
CA GLN A 311 18.22 19.01 22.92
C GLN A 311 19.25 20.13 22.83
N GLU A 312 18.87 21.28 22.27
CA GLU A 312 19.74 22.46 22.20
C GLU A 312 20.10 22.98 23.59
N LYS A 313 19.17 22.93 24.55
CA LYS A 313 19.46 23.29 25.93
C LYS A 313 20.41 22.31 26.62
N ALA A 314 20.26 21.01 26.37
CA ALA A 314 21.18 19.99 26.88
C ALA A 314 22.61 20.22 26.38
N LYS A 315 22.79 20.53 25.10
CA LYS A 315 24.11 20.84 24.51
C LYS A 315 24.80 22.03 25.20
N LYS A 316 24.04 23.08 25.56
CA LYS A 316 24.56 24.27 26.25
C LYS A 316 25.00 24.03 27.69
N ILE A 317 24.65 22.90 28.29
CA ILE A 317 25.12 22.53 29.65
C ILE A 317 26.47 21.81 29.59
N PHE A 318 26.78 21.17 28.46
CA PHE A 318 28.03 20.42 28.25
C PHE A 318 29.18 21.25 27.67
N ASN A 319 28.89 22.37 27.01
CA ASN A 319 29.87 23.34 26.50
C ASN A 319 30.04 24.51 27.47
#